data_AF-A0A4Q8LAA9-F1
#
_entry.id   AF-A0A4Q8LAA9-F1
#
_cell.length_a   1.000
_cell.length_b   1.000
_cell.length_c   1.000
_cell.angle_alpha   90.00
_cell.angle_beta   90.00
_cell.angle_gamma   90.00
#
_symmetry.space_group_name_H-M   'P 1'
#
loop_
_entity.id
_entity.type
_entity.pdbx_description
1 polymer ?
#
loop_
_entity_poly.entity_id
_entity_poly.type
_entity_poly.pdbx_seq_one_letter_code
_entity_poly.pdbx_strand_id
1 'polypeptide(L)' 'MMNTLAVSIRARWWLRWFLYAVCFAAMVTGQVPDEDRLTKWIRRGLRVEVVQWRAWLAA' A
#
# COMPACT_ATOMS: atom_id res chain seq x y z
N MET A 1 20.97 15.81 5.52
CA MET A 1 21.32 14.39 5.34
C MET A 1 20.15 13.73 4.63
N MET A 2 20.30 13.34 3.36
CA MET A 2 19.23 12.69 2.59
C MET A 2 19.41 11.17 2.67
N ASN A 3 18.63 10.54 3.53
CA ASN A 3 18.53 9.08 3.58
C ASN A 3 17.51 8.64 2.53
N THR A 4 17.99 8.08 1.43
CA THR A 4 17.11 7.52 0.40
C THR A 4 16.72 6.10 0.83
N LEU A 5 15.46 5.89 1.18
CA LEU A 5 14.93 4.58 1.59
C LEU A 5 14.32 3.90 0.37
N ALA A 6 14.86 2.75 -0.04
CA ALA A 6 14.26 1.92 -1.08
C ALA A 6 13.20 1.01 -0.44
N VAL A 7 11.94 1.22 -0.80
CA VAL A 7 10.81 0.43 -0.28
C VAL A 7 10.21 -0.36 -1.45
N SER A 8 10.20 -1.69 -1.33
CA SER A 8 9.49 -2.55 -2.28
C SER A 8 8.08 -2.80 -1.75
N ILE A 9 7.09 -2.36 -2.50
CA ILE A 9 5.67 -2.54 -2.16
C ILE A 9 5.11 -3.64 -3.04
N ARG A 10 4.83 -4.82 -2.46
CA ARG A 10 4.10 -5.89 -3.15
C ARG A 10 2.65 -5.91 -2.71
N ALA A 11 1.74 -5.57 -3.61
CA ALA A 11 0.31 -5.73 -3.39
C ALA A 11 -0.13 -7.18 -3.65
N ARG A 12 -0.95 -7.75 -2.77
CA ARG A 12 -1.65 -9.02 -3.02
C ARG A 12 -2.66 -8.86 -4.15
N TRP A 13 -2.82 -9.90 -4.97
CA TRP A 13 -3.75 -9.91 -6.10
C TRP A 13 -5.21 -9.63 -5.71
N TRP A 14 -5.66 -10.07 -4.52
CA TRP A 14 -7.02 -9.77 -4.04
C TRP A 14 -7.24 -8.27 -3.83
N LEU A 15 -6.18 -7.52 -3.49
CA LEU A 15 -6.31 -6.15 -3.03
C LEU A 15 -6.79 -5.23 -4.15
N ARG A 16 -6.40 -5.52 -5.40
CA ARG A 16 -6.94 -4.83 -6.57
C ARG A 16 -8.46 -4.97 -6.64
N TRP A 17 -8.98 -6.19 -6.58
CA TRP A 17 -10.42 -6.43 -6.66
C TRP A 17 -11.19 -5.81 -5.49
N PHE A 18 -10.63 -5.87 -4.28
CA PHE A 18 -11.19 -5.19 -3.11
C PHE A 18 -11.28 -3.67 -3.32
N LEU A 19 -10.20 -3.04 -3.79
CA LEU A 19 -10.18 -1.59 -4.05
C LEU A 19 -11.17 -1.20 -5.16
N TYR A 20 -11.29 -2.00 -6.22
CA TYR A 20 -12.31 -1.77 -7.25
C TYR A 20 -13.73 -1.84 -6.68
N ALA A 21 -14.02 -2.86 -5.86
CA ALA A 21 -15.33 -2.99 -5.21
C ALA A 21 -15.62 -1.82 -4.27
N VAL A 22 -14.62 -1.35 -3.51
CA VAL A 22 -14.79 -0.18 -2.64
C VAL A 22 -15.00 1.11 -3.46
N CYS A 23 -14.24 1.34 -4.52
CA CYS A 23 -14.45 2.49 -5.41
C CYS A 23 -15.85 2.44 -6.06
N PHE A 24 -16.27 1.26 -6.50
CA PHE A 24 -17.61 1.08 -7.06
C PHE A 24 -18.70 1.35 -6.03
N ALA A 25 -18.57 0.80 -4.82
CA ALA A 25 -19.48 1.09 -3.72
C ALA A 25 -19.50 2.58 -3.37
N ALA A 26 -18.36 3.25 -3.31
CA ALA A 26 -18.28 4.69 -3.05
C ALA A 26 -18.98 5.50 -4.15
N MET A 27 -18.81 5.13 -5.43
CA MET A 27 -19.51 5.75 -6.55
C MET A 27 -21.02 5.54 -6.50
N VAL A 28 -21.47 4.32 -6.18
CA VAL A 28 -22.90 3.97 -6.15
C VAL A 28 -23.61 4.59 -4.95
N THR A 29 -22.95 4.60 -3.79
CA THR A 29 -23.55 5.07 -2.54
C THR A 29 -23.34 6.57 -2.31
N GLY A 30 -22.41 7.20 -3.06
CA GLY A 30 -21.99 8.59 -2.88
C GLY A 30 -21.30 8.85 -1.53
N GLN A 31 -20.96 7.80 -0.79
CA GLN A 31 -20.38 7.88 0.55
C GLN A 31 -18.88 7.66 0.49
N VAL A 32 -18.14 8.43 1.31
CA VAL A 32 -16.71 8.26 1.47
C VAL A 32 -16.47 7.01 2.33
N PRO A 33 -15.69 6.02 1.84
CA PRO A 33 -15.36 4.85 2.63
C PRO A 33 -14.52 5.24 3.85
N ASP A 34 -14.82 4.60 4.99
CA ASP A 34 -14.11 4.78 6.25
C ASP A 34 -12.60 4.52 6.07
N GLU A 35 -11.81 5.58 6.27
CA GLU A 35 -10.39 5.61 5.94
C GLU A 35 -9.55 4.71 6.85
N ASP A 36 -9.92 4.60 8.13
CA ASP A 36 -9.29 3.70 9.09
C ASP A 36 -9.47 2.23 8.70
N ARG A 37 -10.70 1.86 8.33
CA ARG A 37 -11.02 0.50 7.88
C ARG A 37 -10.31 0.18 6.58
N LEU A 38 -10.32 1.12 5.63
CA LEU A 38 -9.62 0.97 4.35
C LEU A 38 -8.12 0.76 4.57
N THR A 39 -7.50 1.59 5.41
CA THR A 39 -6.08 1.52 5.76
C THR A 39 -5.73 0.18 6.38
N LYS A 40 -6.59 -0.39 7.24
CA LYS A 40 -6.39 -1.70 7.85
C LYS A 40 -6.37 -2.82 6.81
N TRP A 41 -7.26 -2.78 5.82
CA TRP A 41 -7.30 -3.77 4.72
C TRP A 41 -6.13 -3.60 3.75
N ILE A 42 -5.78 -2.36 3.41
CA ILE A 42 -4.62 -2.03 2.56
C ILE A 42 -3.33 -2.52 3.23
N ARG A 43 -3.11 -2.22 4.51
CA ARG A 43 -1.93 -2.72 5.26
C ARG A 43 -1.87 -4.25 5.32
N ARG A 44 -3.01 -4.93 5.33
CA ARG A 44 -3.08 -6.41 5.33
C ARG A 44 -2.82 -7.02 3.96
N GLY A 45 -3.11 -6.28 2.90
CA GLY A 45 -2.89 -6.66 1.50
C GLY A 45 -1.56 -6.19 0.90
N LEU A 46 -0.95 -5.13 1.44
CA LEU A 46 0.38 -4.66 1.08
C LEU A 46 1.42 -5.39 1.92
N ARG A 47 2.30 -6.13 1.26
CA ARG A 47 3.57 -6.54 1.87
C ARG A 47 4.59 -5.45 1.56
N VAL A 48 4.94 -4.68 2.58
CA VAL A 48 6.00 -3.68 2.50
C VAL A 48 7.30 -4.37 2.89
N GLU A 49 8.17 -4.58 1.93
CA GLU A 49 9.54 -5.05 2.16
C GLU A 49 10.46 -3.83 2.08
N VAL A 50 11.05 -3.46 3.21
CA VAL A 50 12.10 -2.44 3.24
C VAL A 50 13.34 -3.08 2.63
N VAL A 51 13.67 -2.69 1.41
CA VAL A 51 14.89 -3.14 0.75
C VAL A 51 16.00 -2.28 1.32
N GLN A 52 16.66 -2.83 2.34
CA GLN A 52 17.74 -2.21 3.07
C GLN A 52 18.77 -1.58 2.12
N TRP A 53 19.19 -0.36 2.45
CA TRP A 53 20.28 0.36 1.83
C TRP A 53 21.54 -0.52 1.81
N ARG A 54 21.90 -1.05 0.64
CA ARG A 54 23.24 -1.62 0.45
C ARG A 54 24.23 -0.47 0.60
N ALA A 55 24.98 -0.52 1.70
CA ALA A 55 26.20 0.22 1.96
C ALA A 55 27.22 -0.02 0.83
N TRP A 56 27.11 0.74 -0.26
CA TRP A 56 27.99 0.62 -1.44
C TRP A 56 29.15 1.63 -1.46
N LEU A 57 29.47 2.28 -0.34
CA LEU A 57 30.68 3.13 -0.26
C LEU A 57 31.64 2.62 0.82
N ALA A 58 31.82 1.30 0.85
CA ALA A 58 33.07 0.67 1.30
C ALA A 58 33.77 0.14 0.04
N ALA A 59 34.40 1.04 -0.71
CA ALA A 59 35.40 0.75 -1.74
C ALA A 59 36.29 1.98 -1.90
#